data_AF-A0A8C5L997-F1
#
_entry.id   AF-A0A8C5L997-F1
#
_cell.length_a   1.000
_cell.length_b   1.000
_cell.length_c   1.000
_cell.angle_alpha   90.00
_cell.angle_beta   90.00
_cell.angle_gamma   90.00
#
_symmetry.space_group_name_H-M   'P 1'
#
loop_
_entity.id
_entity.type
_entity.pdbx_description
1 polymer ?
#
loop_
_entity_poly.entity_id
_entity_poly.type
_entity_poly.pdbx_seq_one_letter_code
_entity_poly.pdbx_strand_id
1 'polypeptide(L)'
;QYSEDGFTLGGAPLFYKNISLGFKMPKEAIEGTYIDKKCPFTGNIQRTTVICRDYLHYIRKYNRFEKRHKNMSVHLSLCFRDVQIGNLMTVGESQPLSKTVRFNVLKVTKAAGTKKQFQKF
;
A
#
# COMPACT_ATOMS: atom_id res chain seq x y z
N GLN A 1 -12.23 14.43 -17.54
CA GLN A 1 -12.27 15.82 -17.04
C GLN A 1 -11.27 15.89 -15.89
N TYR A 2 -10.03 16.30 -16.18
CA TYR A 2 -8.97 16.43 -15.19
C TYR A 2 -9.13 17.81 -14.53
N SER A 3 -9.32 17.84 -13.21
CA SER A 3 -9.41 19.10 -12.44
C SER A 3 -8.00 19.67 -12.28
N GLU A 4 -7.76 20.82 -12.89
CA GLU A 4 -6.53 21.61 -12.75
C GLU A 4 -6.66 22.53 -11.53
N ASP A 5 -6.33 22.05 -10.34
CA ASP A 5 -6.16 22.92 -9.16
C ASP A 5 -4.81 22.62 -8.51
N GLY A 6 -3.74 23.13 -9.15
CA GLY A 6 -2.36 23.00 -8.68
C GLY A 6 -1.87 24.28 -7.99
N PHE A 7 -1.41 24.14 -6.74
CA PHE A 7 -0.70 25.18 -5.99
C PHE A 7 0.77 25.22 -6.45
N THR A 8 1.27 26.37 -6.92
CA THR A 8 2.65 26.54 -7.39
C THR A 8 3.49 27.38 -6.42
N LEU A 9 4.59 26.81 -5.91
CA LEU A 9 5.77 27.56 -5.49
C LEU A 9 7.01 26.88 -6.09
N GLY A 10 7.42 27.37 -7.27
CA GLY A 10 8.78 27.18 -7.80
C GLY A 10 9.15 25.83 -8.45
N GLY A 11 8.20 24.95 -8.75
CA GLY A 11 8.46 23.68 -9.44
C GLY A 11 7.34 23.30 -10.40
N ALA A 12 7.67 22.54 -11.46
CA ALA A 12 6.71 22.09 -12.48
C ALA A 12 5.45 21.46 -11.86
N PRO A 13 4.26 21.63 -12.48
CA PRO A 13 3.00 21.14 -11.93
C PRO A 13 3.05 19.63 -11.72
N LEU A 14 2.71 19.18 -10.50
CA LEU A 14 2.69 17.77 -10.14
C LEU A 14 1.42 17.13 -10.73
N PHE A 15 1.60 16.10 -11.55
CA PHE A 15 0.47 15.40 -12.18
C PHE A 15 0.01 14.23 -11.31
N TYR A 16 -1.26 14.26 -10.91
CA TYR A 16 -1.90 13.20 -10.13
C TYR A 16 -3.10 12.59 -10.87
N LYS A 17 -3.37 11.30 -10.64
CA LYS A 17 -4.54 10.59 -11.16
C LYS A 17 -5.31 9.93 -10.02
N ASN A 18 -6.64 10.03 -10.08
CA ASN A 18 -7.52 9.27 -9.20
C ASN A 18 -7.46 7.77 -9.56
N ILE A 19 -7.31 6.91 -8.55
CA ILE A 19 -7.13 5.45 -8.74
C ILE A 19 -8.47 4.73 -9.04
N SER A 20 -9.60 5.45 -9.08
CA SER A 20 -10.96 4.88 -9.16
C SER A 20 -11.22 3.83 -8.05
N LEU A 21 -12.38 3.17 -8.02
CA LEU A 21 -12.78 2.23 -6.94
C LEU A 21 -13.03 2.86 -5.55
N GLY A 22 -13.34 4.16 -5.48
CA GLY A 22 -13.76 4.83 -4.23
C GLY A 22 -12.65 5.11 -3.22
N PHE A 23 -11.38 4.85 -3.57
CA PHE A 23 -10.24 5.26 -2.74
C PHE A 23 -9.99 6.77 -2.87
N LYS A 24 -9.89 7.45 -1.73
CA LYS A 24 -9.51 8.87 -1.66
C LYS A 24 -8.01 9.01 -1.83
N MET A 25 -7.60 10.04 -2.59
CA MET A 25 -6.19 10.41 -2.66
C MET A 25 -5.72 11.00 -1.32
N PRO A 26 -4.54 10.60 -0.80
CA PRO A 26 -3.96 11.22 0.38
C PRO A 26 -3.53 12.66 0.05
N LYS A 27 -3.69 13.58 1.01
CA LYS A 27 -3.31 15.00 0.86
C LYS A 27 -1.80 15.14 0.61
N GLU A 28 -1.04 14.27 1.25
CA GLU A 28 0.40 14.16 1.10
C GLU A 28 0.82 13.88 -0.35
N ALA A 29 -0.06 13.31 -1.19
CA ALA A 29 0.21 13.10 -2.61
C ALA A 29 -0.12 14.28 -3.52
N ILE A 30 -0.94 15.21 -3.04
CA ILE A 30 -1.25 16.44 -3.77
C ILE A 30 -0.19 17.50 -3.44
N GLU A 31 0.20 17.58 -2.17
CA GLU A 31 1.12 18.61 -1.66
C GLU A 31 2.59 18.16 -1.65
N GLY A 32 2.86 16.86 -1.83
CA GLY A 32 4.20 16.29 -1.73
C GLY A 32 5.09 16.58 -2.94
N THR A 33 6.34 16.97 -2.69
CA THR A 33 7.38 17.22 -3.71
C THR A 33 8.16 15.96 -4.12
N TYR A 34 7.59 14.77 -3.93
CA TYR A 34 8.33 13.53 -4.17
C TYR A 34 8.16 13.00 -5.59
N ILE A 35 9.25 12.51 -6.14
CA ILE A 35 9.30 11.85 -7.45
C ILE A 35 9.56 10.35 -7.22
N ASP A 36 8.51 9.53 -7.27
CA ASP A 36 8.63 8.07 -7.21
C ASP A 36 8.67 7.50 -8.64
N LYS A 37 9.88 7.49 -9.22
CA LYS A 37 10.20 6.81 -10.48
C LYS A 37 10.98 5.56 -10.09
N LYS A 38 10.39 4.37 -9.98
CA LYS A 38 11.12 3.14 -9.59
C LYS A 38 12.24 2.76 -10.59
N CYS A 39 13.36 3.48 -10.59
CA CYS A 39 14.44 3.43 -11.58
C CYS A 39 15.71 2.81 -10.95
N PRO A 40 16.32 1.80 -11.60
CA PRO A 40 17.42 1.02 -11.04
C PRO A 40 18.83 1.67 -11.11
N PHE A 41 18.98 2.91 -11.62
CA PHE A 41 20.29 3.55 -11.77
C PHE A 41 20.59 4.68 -10.76
N THR A 42 19.61 5.17 -10.00
CA THR A 42 19.79 6.28 -9.01
C THR A 42 18.90 6.20 -7.75
N GLY A 43 18.02 5.20 -7.61
CA GLY A 43 17.01 5.17 -6.53
C GLY A 43 17.18 4.02 -5.54
N ASN A 44 17.38 4.33 -4.25
CA ASN A 44 17.38 3.35 -3.16
C ASN A 44 16.10 2.49 -3.15
N ILE A 45 16.25 1.16 -3.26
CA ILE A 45 15.19 0.13 -3.31
C ILE A 45 14.62 -0.13 -1.89
N GLN A 46 14.27 0.91 -1.14
CA GLN A 46 13.98 0.79 0.30
C GLN A 46 12.49 0.80 0.69
N ARG A 47 11.55 0.72 -0.27
CA ARG A 47 10.13 0.93 0.01
C ARG A 47 9.24 -0.28 -0.33
N THR A 48 9.62 -1.43 0.20
CA THR A 48 8.78 -2.64 0.17
C THR A 48 8.49 -3.07 1.60
N THR A 49 7.22 -3.27 1.92
CA THR A 49 6.78 -3.81 3.22
C THR A 49 6.22 -5.20 3.03
N VAL A 50 6.55 -6.07 3.98
CA VAL A 50 5.97 -7.41 4.03
C VAL A 50 4.73 -7.36 4.89
N ILE A 51 3.58 -7.68 4.30
CA ILE A 51 2.33 -7.88 5.03
C ILE A 51 2.13 -9.37 5.31
N CYS A 52 1.57 -9.68 6.47
CA CYS A 52 1.12 -11.02 6.80
C CYS A 52 -0.40 -11.08 6.57
N ARG A 53 -0.84 -11.89 5.60
CA ARG A 53 -2.26 -12.16 5.37
C ARG A 53 -2.64 -13.44 6.08
N ASP A 54 -3.32 -13.30 7.21
CA ASP A 54 -3.93 -14.43 7.92
C ASP A 54 -5.24 -14.83 7.21
N TYR A 55 -5.45 -16.12 6.96
CA TYR A 55 -6.69 -16.65 6.39
C TYR A 55 -7.08 -17.97 7.05
N LEU A 56 -8.37 -18.27 7.04
CA LEU A 56 -8.91 -19.52 7.55
C LEU A 56 -9.00 -20.53 6.39
N HIS A 57 -8.33 -21.67 6.55
CA HIS A 57 -8.38 -22.76 5.60
C HIS A 57 -9.37 -23.82 6.10
N TYR A 58 -10.40 -24.12 5.32
CA TYR A 58 -11.40 -25.13 5.68
C TYR A 58 -10.88 -26.55 5.39
N ILE A 59 -10.91 -27.44 6.40
CA ILE A 59 -10.53 -28.84 6.26
C ILE A 59 -11.79 -29.70 6.18
N ARG A 60 -12.11 -30.16 4.97
CA ARG A 60 -13.33 -30.94 4.68
C ARG A 60 -13.42 -32.26 5.46
N LYS A 61 -12.30 -32.92 5.73
CA LYS A 61 -12.27 -34.19 6.48
C LYS A 61 -12.81 -34.04 7.92
N TYR A 62 -12.60 -32.89 8.55
CA TYR A 62 -12.92 -32.66 9.96
C TYR A 62 -14.00 -31.58 10.16
N ASN A 63 -14.58 -31.04 9.08
CA ASN A 63 -15.50 -29.91 9.08
C ASN A 63 -15.05 -28.76 10.00
N ARG A 64 -13.74 -28.45 10.00
CA ARG A 64 -13.12 -27.45 10.89
C ARG A 64 -12.23 -26.50 10.10
N PHE A 65 -12.07 -25.27 10.57
CA PHE A 65 -11.14 -24.29 10.02
C PHE A 65 -9.78 -24.33 10.75
N GLU A 66 -8.70 -24.21 9.97
CA GLU A 66 -7.32 -24.04 10.44
C GLU A 66 -6.86 -22.61 10.13
N LYS A 67 -6.13 -21.97 11.06
CA LYS A 67 -5.53 -20.66 10.81
C LYS A 67 -4.23 -20.83 10.02
N ARG A 68 -4.13 -20.17 8.86
CA ARG A 68 -2.91 -20.09 8.04
C ARG A 68 -2.53 -18.65 7.77
N HIS A 69 -1.28 -18.44 7.36
CA HIS A 69 -0.80 -17.13 6.95
C HIS A 69 0.05 -17.22 5.69
N LYS A 70 0.07 -16.13 4.91
CA LYS A 70 1.00 -15.94 3.80
C LYS A 70 1.64 -14.57 3.91
N ASN A 71 2.97 -14.55 3.78
CA ASN A 71 3.73 -13.32 3.71
C ASN A 71 3.72 -12.79 2.28
N MET A 72 3.45 -11.51 2.11
CA MET A 72 3.44 -10.86 0.81
C MET A 72 4.23 -9.57 0.83
N SER A 73 5.14 -9.42 -0.13
CA SER A 73 5.87 -8.17 -0.36
C SER A 73 5.03 -7.20 -1.17
N VAL A 74 4.81 -6.00 -0.62
CA VAL A 74 3.98 -4.95 -1.18
C VAL A 74 4.80 -3.67 -1.25
N HIS A 75 4.68 -2.92 -2.34
CA HIS A 75 5.32 -1.63 -2.43
C HIS A 75 4.61 -0.56 -1.60
N LEU A 76 5.39 0.21 -0.85
CA LEU A 76 4.94 1.44 -0.20
C LEU A 76 5.30 2.65 -1.05
N SER A 77 4.28 3.39 -1.47
CA SER A 77 4.49 4.70 -2.10
C SER A 77 4.95 5.74 -1.07
N LEU A 78 5.73 6.72 -1.54
CA LEU A 78 6.18 7.91 -0.79
C LEU A 78 5.07 8.63 0.00
N CYS A 79 3.82 8.55 -0.47
CA CYS A 79 2.65 9.18 0.15
C CYS A 79 2.44 8.78 1.61
N PHE A 80 2.83 7.56 1.98
CA PHE A 80 2.54 6.97 3.28
C PHE A 80 3.79 7.01 4.18
N ARG A 81 3.92 8.07 4.98
CA ARG A 81 5.08 8.28 5.88
C ARG A 81 4.87 7.65 7.26
N ASP A 82 3.64 7.68 7.78
CA ASP A 82 3.29 7.18 9.12
C ASP A 82 2.93 5.68 9.15
N VAL A 83 3.78 4.84 8.57
CA VAL A 83 3.56 3.38 8.57
C VAL A 83 4.31 2.74 9.72
N GLN A 84 3.55 2.13 10.63
CA GLN A 84 4.08 1.34 11.76
C GLN A 84 3.70 -0.13 11.62
N ILE A 85 4.47 -1.00 12.28
CA ILE A 85 4.21 -2.44 12.32
C ILE A 85 2.90 -2.67 13.08
N GLY A 86 2.00 -3.47 12.51
CA GLY A 86 0.69 -3.75 13.09
C GLY A 86 -0.46 -2.92 12.52
N ASN A 87 -0.18 -1.95 11.66
CA ASN A 87 -1.21 -1.26 10.89
C ASN A 87 -1.89 -2.19 9.88
N LEU A 88 -3.19 -1.97 9.65
CA LEU A 88 -3.95 -2.69 8.65
C LEU A 88 -3.80 -1.98 7.30
N MET A 89 -3.36 -2.71 6.28
CA MET A 89 -3.10 -2.16 4.96
C MET A 89 -4.08 -2.72 3.93
N THR A 90 -4.73 -1.82 3.18
CA THR A 90 -5.47 -2.20 1.98
C THR A 90 -4.52 -2.15 0.78
N VAL A 91 -4.49 -3.26 0.05
CA VAL A 91 -3.52 -3.49 -1.01
C VAL A 91 -4.25 -3.80 -2.31
N GLY A 92 -3.82 -3.16 -3.40
CA GLY A 92 -4.31 -3.40 -4.76
C GLY A 92 -3.33 -4.24 -5.57
N GLU A 93 -3.85 -5.06 -6.47
CA GLU A 93 -3.05 -5.70 -7.52
C GLU A 93 -2.51 -4.64 -8.48
N SER A 94 -1.26 -4.83 -8.92
CA SER A 94 -0.61 -3.96 -9.89
C SER A 94 0.09 -4.80 -10.95
N GLN A 95 0.59 -4.15 -12.00
CA GLN A 95 1.59 -4.82 -12.84
C GLN A 95 2.78 -5.29 -11.97
N PRO A 96 3.53 -6.32 -12.40
CA PRO A 96 4.76 -6.72 -11.73
C PRO A 96 5.76 -5.54 -11.67
N LEU A 97 6.16 -5.17 -10.46
CA LEU A 97 7.14 -4.09 -10.22
C LEU A 97 8.53 -4.64 -9.93
N SER A 98 8.60 -5.86 -9.44
CA SER A 98 9.82 -6.64 -9.28
C SER A 98 9.49 -8.13 -9.33
N LYS A 99 10.49 -9.00 -9.08
CA LYS A 99 10.28 -10.45 -9.02
C LYS A 99 9.19 -10.85 -8.02
N THR A 100 9.13 -10.17 -6.88
CA THR A 100 8.24 -10.51 -5.76
C THR A 100 7.12 -9.50 -5.55
N VAL A 101 7.30 -8.25 -5.96
CA VAL A 101 6.33 -7.17 -5.71
C VAL A 101 5.40 -7.02 -6.90
N ARG A 102 4.15 -7.45 -6.71
CA ARG A 102 3.04 -7.36 -7.68
C ARG A 102 1.84 -6.60 -7.12
N PHE A 103 2.04 -5.94 -5.98
CA PHE A 103 1.00 -5.33 -5.20
C PHE A 103 1.47 -3.99 -4.66
N ASN A 104 0.54 -3.03 -4.60
CA ASN A 104 0.78 -1.68 -4.06
C ASN A 104 -0.18 -1.39 -2.90
N VAL A 105 0.31 -0.68 -1.88
CA VAL A 105 -0.55 -0.16 -0.82
C VAL A 105 -1.40 0.99 -1.36
N LEU A 106 -2.72 0.90 -1.14
CA LEU A 106 -3.70 1.92 -1.53
C LEU A 106 -4.18 2.74 -0.34
N LYS A 107 -4.29 2.13 0.84
CA LYS A 107 -4.75 2.79 2.06
C LYS A 107 -4.10 2.17 3.29
N VAL A 108 -3.70 3.03 4.21
CA VAL A 108 -3.22 2.66 5.54
C VAL A 108 -4.31 2.95 6.55
N THR A 109 -4.69 1.96 7.35
CA THR A 109 -5.60 2.13 8.49
C THR A 109 -4.80 1.96 9.78
N LYS A 110 -4.68 3.04 10.57
CA LYS A 110 -3.96 3.04 11.84
C LYS A 110 -4.68 2.10 12.82
N ALA A 111 -4.00 1.08 13.32
CA ALA A 111 -4.55 0.17 14.31
C ALA A 111 -4.40 0.76 15.71
N ALA A 112 -5.43 0.65 16.56
CA ALA A 112 -5.46 1.23 17.90
C ALA A 112 -4.56 0.51 18.94
N GLY A 113 -3.72 -0.44 18.51
CA GLY A 113 -2.81 -1.15 19.43
C GLY A 113 -1.81 -2.05 18.74
N THR A 114 -0.73 -2.37 19.45
CA THR A 114 0.41 -3.19 19.03
C THR A 114 0.19 -4.70 19.13
N LYS A 115 -1.02 -5.16 19.50
CA LYS A 115 -1.30 -6.58 19.62
C LYS A 115 -1.47 -7.19 18.23
N LYS A 116 -0.70 -8.25 17.94
CA LYS A 116 -0.88 -9.10 16.74
C LYS A 116 -2.19 -9.86 16.86
N GLN A 117 -3.30 -9.17 16.64
CA GLN A 117 -4.63 -9.77 16.71
C GLN A 117 -5.01 -10.28 15.33
N PHE A 118 -5.60 -11.48 15.28
CA PHE A 118 -6.26 -11.93 14.07
C PHE A 118 -7.43 -11.00 13.79
N GLN A 119 -7.32 -10.24 12.72
CA GLN A 119 -8.40 -9.38 12.28
C GLN A 119 -9.01 -9.98 11.01
N LYS A 120 -10.33 -9.99 10.93
CA LYS A 120 -11.08 -10.56 9.81
C LYS A 120 -11.04 -9.57 8.65
N PHE A 121 -9.93 -9.55 7.90
CA PHE A 121 -9.70 -8.64 6.78
C PHE A 121 -9.04 -9.35 5.60
#